data_AF-A0A1C5CVB0-F1
#
_entry.id   AF-A0A1C5CVB0-F1
#
_cell.length_a   1.000
_cell.length_b   1.000
_cell.length_c   1.000
_cell.angle_alpha   90.00
_cell.angle_beta   90.00
_cell.angle_gamma   90.00
#
_symmetry.space_group_name_H-M   'P 1'
#
loop_
_entity.id
_entity.type
_entity.pdbx_description
1 polymer ?
#
loop_
_entity_poly.entity_id
_entity_poly.type
_entity_poly.pdbx_seq_one_letter_code
_entity_poly.pdbx_strand_id
1 'polypeptide(L)'
;MVCDGTGVHPAKRRELLGDDALDGFFGVSRIWPVLSVAAARFASAARSAWGDAAVVTIYGELAGGCYPHPDVPAVAGAEPVQTGVWYAPGLHWLPFDASVEEAEGQWWISDRVLREAAAAAGLTCVPAVGYGALNRLQELSCAFPTRVPALFGLPELADNLAEGYVLKPAGEWQEAGPAGVGRRPVVKVKQKAFAEDERFDGARPYLAPPQGAAGVPAWLLVQASALLTPARAAAAVSKLGPHTPVDAVMEEITRDVTEELSEALGGMEETLLRALGHALRPGVRSLAAFDAQDRYTSRIARSGRNRGR
;
A
#
# COMPACT_ATOMS: atom_id res chain seq x y z
N MET A 1 0.57 5.27 5.60
CA MET A 1 1.79 4.54 6.02
C MET A 1 2.91 5.55 6.16
N VAL A 2 3.71 5.46 7.21
CA VAL A 2 4.85 6.35 7.45
C VAL A 2 6.13 5.54 7.34
N CYS A 3 7.09 6.00 6.55
CA CYS A 3 8.37 5.33 6.31
C CYS A 3 9.50 6.23 6.78
N ASP A 4 10.14 5.86 7.88
CA ASP A 4 11.24 6.62 8.48
C ASP A 4 12.55 5.80 8.47
N GLY A 5 13.52 6.18 9.30
CA GLY A 5 14.79 5.46 9.43
C GLY A 5 14.70 4.13 10.20
N THR A 6 13.57 3.87 10.86
CA THR A 6 13.34 2.68 11.69
C THR A 6 12.49 1.63 10.99
N GLY A 7 11.65 2.03 10.03
CA GLY A 7 10.87 1.09 9.24
C GLY A 7 9.62 1.69 8.63
N VAL A 8 8.64 0.82 8.37
CA VAL A 8 7.32 1.19 7.84
C VAL A 8 6.28 1.01 8.94
N HIS A 9 5.52 2.06 9.20
CA HIS A 9 4.55 2.12 10.27
C HIS A 9 3.13 2.32 9.72
N PRO A 10 2.14 1.55 10.21
CA PRO A 10 0.74 1.80 9.89
C PRO A 10 0.28 3.08 10.59
N ALA A 11 -0.60 3.85 9.94
CA ALA A 11 -1.09 5.11 10.48
C ALA A 11 -2.52 5.36 10.05
N LYS A 12 -3.31 5.96 10.95
CA LYS A 12 -4.61 6.56 10.63
C LYS A 12 -4.46 8.06 10.47
N ARG A 13 -5.57 8.75 10.18
CA ARG A 13 -5.59 10.19 9.82
C ARG A 13 -4.80 11.13 10.74
N ARG A 14 -4.64 10.81 12.02
CA ARG A 14 -4.06 11.71 13.03
C ARG A 14 -2.86 11.13 13.79
N GLU A 15 -2.60 9.83 13.69
CA GLU A 15 -1.58 9.18 14.51
C GLU A 15 -1.18 7.83 13.91
N LEU A 16 0.01 7.35 14.31
CA LEU A 16 0.42 5.98 14.05
C LEU A 16 -0.57 5.01 14.70
N LEU A 17 -0.81 3.89 14.03
CA LEU A 17 -1.57 2.79 14.61
C LEU A 17 -0.58 1.97 15.43
N GLY A 18 -0.93 1.66 16.68
CA GLY A 18 -0.19 0.66 17.43
C GLY A 18 -0.29 -0.71 16.75
N ASP A 19 0.75 -1.52 16.90
CA ASP A 19 0.89 -2.83 16.28
C ASP A 19 -0.35 -3.73 16.51
N ASP A 20 -0.88 -3.75 17.73
CA ASP A 20 -2.09 -4.52 18.09
C ASP A 20 -3.39 -3.98 17.51
N ALA A 21 -3.42 -2.70 17.14
CA ALA A 21 -4.62 -2.03 16.62
C ALA A 21 -4.85 -2.30 15.12
N LEU A 22 -3.89 -2.91 14.43
CA LEU A 22 -3.95 -3.14 12.99
C LEU A 22 -5.09 -4.08 12.59
N ASP A 23 -5.39 -5.08 13.42
CA ASP A 23 -6.51 -5.99 13.20
C ASP A 23 -7.87 -5.29 13.30
N GLY A 24 -8.01 -4.39 14.28
CA GLY A 24 -9.23 -3.60 14.48
C GLY A 24 -9.48 -2.57 13.37
N PHE A 25 -8.50 -2.29 12.53
CA PHE A 25 -8.63 -1.40 11.39
C PHE A 25 -9.07 -2.18 10.14
N PHE A 26 -10.30 -2.68 10.15
CA PHE A 26 -10.92 -3.45 9.05
C PHE A 26 -10.14 -4.68 8.59
N GLY A 27 -9.35 -5.30 9.49
CA GLY A 27 -8.55 -6.47 9.14
C GLY A 27 -7.39 -6.18 8.18
N VAL A 28 -6.84 -4.96 8.19
CA VAL A 28 -5.69 -4.56 7.35
C VAL A 28 -4.47 -5.46 7.55
N SER A 29 -4.33 -6.12 8.70
CA SER A 29 -3.28 -7.12 8.92
C SER A 29 -3.23 -8.17 7.80
N ARG A 30 -4.36 -8.56 7.19
CA ARG A 30 -4.42 -9.50 6.06
C ARG A 30 -3.58 -9.08 4.85
N ILE A 31 -3.42 -7.77 4.63
CA ILE A 31 -2.68 -7.21 3.50
C ILE A 31 -1.39 -6.50 3.93
N TRP A 32 -1.12 -6.41 5.24
CA TRP A 32 0.00 -5.67 5.78
C TRP A 32 1.38 -6.14 5.29
N PRO A 33 1.69 -7.45 5.19
CA PRO A 33 3.00 -7.88 4.69
C PRO A 33 3.29 -7.35 3.27
N VAL A 34 2.28 -7.29 2.40
CA VAL A 34 2.41 -6.72 1.06
C VAL A 34 2.60 -5.20 1.14
N LEU A 35 1.77 -4.53 1.93
CA LEU A 35 1.81 -3.07 2.06
C LEU A 35 3.12 -2.58 2.68
N SER A 36 3.66 -3.29 3.67
CA SER A 36 4.94 -2.96 4.31
C SER A 36 6.09 -3.00 3.30
N VAL A 37 6.22 -4.11 2.57
CA VAL A 37 7.25 -4.27 1.53
C VAL A 37 7.09 -3.24 0.41
N ALA A 38 5.84 -3.01 -0.03
CA ALA A 38 5.55 -2.03 -1.06
C ALA A 38 5.85 -0.59 -0.61
N ALA A 39 5.49 -0.22 0.63
CA ALA A 39 5.77 1.10 1.18
C ALA A 39 7.27 1.34 1.35
N ALA A 40 8.05 0.33 1.78
CA ALA A 40 9.50 0.42 1.84
C ALA A 40 10.11 0.67 0.44
N ARG A 41 9.63 -0.04 -0.58
CA ARG A 41 10.05 0.16 -1.97
C ARG A 41 9.63 1.53 -2.52
N PHE A 42 8.42 1.97 -2.23
CA PHE A 42 7.92 3.30 -2.57
C PHE A 42 8.80 4.38 -1.94
N ALA A 43 9.09 4.27 -0.64
CA ALA A 43 9.90 5.23 0.09
C ALA A 43 11.33 5.29 -0.46
N SER A 44 11.92 4.14 -0.80
CA SER A 44 13.23 4.09 -1.46
C SER A 44 13.22 4.82 -2.81
N ALA A 45 12.18 4.62 -3.62
CA ALA A 45 12.03 5.34 -4.90
C ALA A 45 11.85 6.84 -4.69
N ALA A 46 11.03 7.26 -3.72
CA ALA A 46 10.82 8.67 -3.40
C ALA A 46 12.12 9.33 -2.88
N ARG A 47 12.81 8.71 -1.93
CA ARG A 47 14.07 9.21 -1.34
C ARG A 47 15.17 9.45 -2.35
N SER A 48 15.15 8.78 -3.51
CA SER A 48 16.13 9.04 -4.58
C SER A 48 16.16 10.50 -5.06
N ALA A 49 15.04 11.24 -4.90
CA ALA A 49 14.94 12.66 -5.23
C ALA A 49 15.08 13.61 -4.03
N TRP A 50 14.96 13.11 -2.80
CA TRP A 50 14.83 13.93 -1.58
C TRP A 50 15.84 13.59 -0.46
N GLY A 51 16.71 12.59 -0.68
CA GLY A 51 17.72 12.14 0.29
C GLY A 51 17.28 10.93 1.12
N ASP A 52 18.26 10.12 1.53
CA ASP A 52 18.03 8.82 2.19
C ASP A 52 17.40 8.93 3.59
N ALA A 53 17.59 10.06 4.27
CA ALA A 53 17.08 10.29 5.62
C ALA A 53 15.62 10.80 5.64
N ALA A 54 15.04 11.10 4.48
CA ALA A 54 13.74 11.75 4.42
C ALA A 54 12.61 10.83 4.89
N VAL A 55 11.71 11.36 5.72
CA VAL A 55 10.53 10.62 6.19
C VAL A 55 9.47 10.70 5.10
N VAL A 56 9.05 9.54 4.59
CA VAL A 56 8.06 9.45 3.50
C VAL A 56 6.72 9.02 4.08
N THR A 57 5.71 9.86 3.98
CA THR A 57 4.33 9.50 4.35
C THR A 57 3.51 9.25 3.10
N ILE A 58 2.98 8.04 2.96
CA ILE A 58 2.11 7.65 1.85
C ILE A 58 0.66 7.66 2.33
N TYR A 59 -0.15 8.49 1.69
CA TYR A 59 -1.58 8.63 1.93
C TYR A 59 -2.36 7.85 0.89
N GLY A 60 -3.36 7.11 1.35
CA GLY A 60 -4.14 6.24 0.50
C GLY A 60 -5.45 5.86 1.18
N GLU A 61 -6.34 5.33 0.36
CA GLU A 61 -7.68 4.92 0.76
C GLU A 61 -7.69 3.40 0.99
N LEU A 62 -8.18 2.96 2.14
CA LEU A 62 -8.53 1.56 2.35
C LEU A 62 -9.91 1.32 1.76
N ALA A 63 -10.03 0.36 0.85
CA ALA A 63 -11.23 0.13 0.06
C ALA A 63 -11.53 -1.36 -0.13
N GLY A 64 -12.79 -1.66 -0.43
CA GLY A 64 -13.25 -3.00 -0.79
C GLY A 64 -13.80 -3.78 0.41
N GLY A 65 -13.58 -5.09 0.39
CA GLY A 65 -14.15 -6.05 1.34
C GLY A 65 -15.56 -6.53 0.99
N CYS A 66 -16.13 -6.04 -0.12
CA CYS A 66 -17.38 -6.53 -0.70
C CYS A 66 -17.53 -6.05 -2.15
N TYR A 67 -18.02 -6.94 -3.01
CA TYR A 67 -18.40 -6.60 -4.37
C TYR A 67 -19.63 -7.42 -4.79
N PRO A 68 -20.85 -6.86 -4.73
CA PRO A 68 -22.09 -7.61 -4.88
C PRO A 68 -22.44 -7.86 -6.36
N HIS A 69 -21.58 -8.58 -7.08
CA HIS A 69 -21.82 -9.01 -8.45
C HIS A 69 -21.99 -10.54 -8.49
N PRO A 70 -22.98 -11.09 -9.22
CA PRO A 70 -23.25 -12.54 -9.24
C PRO A 70 -22.05 -13.39 -9.69
N ASP A 71 -21.24 -12.86 -10.61
CA ASP A 71 -20.05 -13.54 -11.14
C ASP A 71 -18.76 -13.29 -10.33
N VAL A 72 -18.84 -12.54 -9.23
CA VAL A 72 -17.67 -12.23 -8.39
C VAL A 72 -17.83 -12.92 -7.03
N PRO A 73 -17.00 -13.95 -6.73
CA PRO A 73 -17.05 -14.62 -5.44
C PRO A 73 -16.73 -13.67 -4.29
N ALA A 74 -17.48 -13.80 -3.20
CA ALA A 74 -17.16 -13.11 -1.95
C ALA A 74 -15.85 -13.65 -1.34
N VAL A 75 -15.09 -12.77 -0.69
CA VAL A 75 -13.88 -13.15 0.04
C VAL A 75 -14.26 -13.51 1.48
N ALA A 76 -13.92 -14.72 1.91
CA ALA A 76 -14.23 -15.20 3.26
C ALA A 76 -13.58 -14.30 4.32
N GLY A 77 -14.38 -13.85 5.29
CA GLY A 77 -13.92 -13.00 6.40
C GLY A 77 -13.60 -11.55 6.00
N ALA A 78 -13.91 -11.15 4.77
CA ALA A 78 -13.87 -9.75 4.38
C ALA A 78 -15.21 -9.07 4.73
N GLU A 79 -15.12 -7.85 5.25
CA GLU A 79 -16.28 -6.99 5.51
C GLU A 79 -16.10 -5.69 4.75
N PRO A 80 -17.18 -5.08 4.25
CA PRO A 80 -17.10 -3.83 3.52
C PRO A 80 -16.55 -2.71 4.40
N VAL A 81 -15.46 -2.09 3.96
CA VAL A 81 -14.89 -0.89 4.62
C VAL A 81 -15.90 0.25 4.59
N GLN A 82 -16.69 0.32 3.51
CA GLN A 82 -17.75 1.28 3.29
C GLN A 82 -18.86 0.62 2.45
N THR A 83 -20.11 1.04 2.64
CA THR A 83 -21.26 0.61 1.83
C THR A 83 -21.70 1.71 0.87
N GLY A 84 -22.49 1.35 -0.16
CA GLY A 84 -23.05 2.30 -1.12
C GLY A 84 -22.15 2.63 -2.32
N VAL A 85 -20.84 2.38 -2.23
CA VAL A 85 -19.95 2.25 -3.40
C VAL A 85 -19.12 0.98 -3.25
N TRP A 86 -19.09 0.16 -4.29
CA TRP A 86 -18.43 -1.13 -4.27
C TRP A 86 -17.18 -1.10 -5.13
N TYR A 87 -16.03 -1.43 -4.54
CA TYR A 87 -14.73 -1.28 -5.18
C TYR A 87 -14.10 -2.61 -5.58
N ALA A 88 -14.10 -3.58 -4.66
CA ALA A 88 -13.47 -4.89 -4.84
C ALA A 88 -13.96 -5.88 -3.76
N PRO A 89 -13.97 -7.20 -4.05
CA PRO A 89 -14.42 -8.19 -3.08
C PRO A 89 -13.43 -8.37 -1.92
N GLY A 90 -12.13 -8.17 -2.16
CA GLY A 90 -11.08 -8.16 -1.14
C GLY A 90 -10.72 -6.75 -0.67
N LEU A 91 -9.83 -6.66 0.31
CA LEU A 91 -9.28 -5.38 0.79
C LEU A 91 -8.15 -4.90 -0.12
N HIS A 92 -8.17 -3.61 -0.44
CA HIS A 92 -7.12 -2.93 -1.20
C HIS A 92 -6.78 -1.60 -0.53
N TRP A 93 -5.52 -1.19 -0.64
CA TRP A 93 -5.07 0.13 -0.23
C TRP A 93 -4.55 0.90 -1.45
N LEU A 94 -5.19 2.03 -1.74
CA LEU A 94 -4.99 2.78 -2.96
C LEU A 94 -4.30 4.12 -2.66
N PRO A 95 -3.00 4.29 -2.94
CA PRO A 95 -2.33 5.58 -2.75
C PRO A 95 -2.97 6.67 -3.61
N PHE A 96 -3.18 7.82 -2.98
CA PHE A 96 -3.66 9.03 -3.66
C PHE A 96 -2.77 10.25 -3.38
N ASP A 97 -1.86 10.20 -2.41
CA ASP A 97 -0.90 11.26 -2.12
C ASP A 97 0.35 10.72 -1.43
N ALA A 98 1.42 11.52 -1.41
CA ALA A 98 2.50 11.33 -0.47
C ALA A 98 3.17 12.65 -0.13
N SER A 99 3.80 12.69 1.04
CA SER A 99 4.68 13.76 1.46
C SER A 99 6.05 13.22 1.85
N VAL A 100 7.03 14.10 1.75
CA VAL A 100 8.40 13.88 2.20
C VAL A 100 8.73 15.00 3.18
N GLU A 101 9.24 14.63 4.35
CA GLU A 101 9.73 15.56 5.35
C GLU A 101 11.26 15.50 5.38
N GLU A 102 11.87 16.68 5.19
CA GLU A 102 13.30 16.94 5.27
C GLU A 102 13.57 18.08 6.28
N ALA A 103 14.85 18.42 6.52
CA ALA A 103 15.21 19.41 7.53
C ALA A 103 14.60 20.80 7.25
N GLU A 104 14.38 21.10 5.98
CA GLU A 104 13.86 22.36 5.45
C GLU A 104 12.32 22.44 5.46
N GLY A 105 11.63 21.35 5.78
CA GLY A 105 10.18 21.29 5.92
C GLY A 105 9.53 20.12 5.18
N GLN A 106 8.20 20.19 5.06
CA GLN A 106 7.39 19.16 4.42
C GLN A 106 7.04 19.54 2.98
N TRP A 107 7.27 18.58 2.08
CA TRP A 107 6.91 18.66 0.68
C TRP A 107 5.87 17.62 0.32
N TRP A 108 4.87 18.03 -0.45
CA TRP A 108 4.00 17.12 -1.16
C TRP A 108 4.62 16.79 -2.51
N ILE A 109 4.79 15.51 -2.81
CA ILE A 109 5.39 15.10 -4.08
C ILE A 109 4.40 15.32 -5.24
N SER A 110 4.94 15.44 -6.45
CA SER A 110 4.11 15.49 -7.66
C SER A 110 3.33 14.19 -7.87
N ASP A 111 2.17 14.28 -8.53
CA ASP A 111 1.36 13.12 -8.91
C ASP A 111 2.14 12.15 -9.81
N ARG A 112 3.05 12.67 -10.64
CA ARG A 112 3.96 11.85 -11.45
C ARG A 112 4.86 10.98 -10.57
N VAL A 113 5.58 11.59 -9.62
CA VAL A 113 6.48 10.85 -8.72
C VAL A 113 5.69 9.84 -7.88
N LEU A 114 4.50 10.22 -7.39
CA LEU A 114 3.59 9.31 -6.68
C LEU A 114 3.28 8.07 -7.51
N ARG A 115 2.86 8.25 -8.78
CA ARG A 115 2.47 7.14 -9.66
C ARG A 115 3.65 6.28 -10.09
N GLU A 116 4.79 6.89 -10.39
CA GLU A 116 6.02 6.17 -10.75
C GLU A 116 6.52 5.32 -9.56
N ALA A 117 6.57 5.90 -8.36
CA ALA A 117 6.97 5.19 -7.14
C ALA A 117 5.96 4.10 -6.75
N ALA A 118 4.65 4.36 -6.87
CA ALA A 118 3.61 3.35 -6.64
C ALA A 118 3.73 2.18 -7.63
N ALA A 119 3.89 2.45 -8.92
CA ALA A 119 4.06 1.42 -9.94
C ALA A 119 5.32 0.59 -9.68
N ALA A 120 6.45 1.22 -9.35
CA ALA A 120 7.67 0.51 -8.98
C ALA A 120 7.46 -0.37 -7.75
N ALA A 121 6.64 0.06 -6.80
CA ALA A 121 6.27 -0.65 -5.59
C ALA A 121 5.13 -1.68 -5.76
N GLY A 122 4.63 -1.90 -6.98
CA GLY A 122 3.48 -2.80 -7.22
C GLY A 122 2.16 -2.31 -6.61
N LEU A 123 2.07 -1.03 -6.25
CA LEU A 123 0.87 -0.39 -5.74
C LEU A 123 0.06 0.20 -6.89
N THR A 124 -1.27 0.10 -6.77
CA THR A 124 -2.21 0.71 -7.73
C THR A 124 -2.77 1.99 -7.14
N CYS A 125 -2.46 3.14 -7.74
CA CYS A 125 -3.03 4.42 -7.32
C CYS A 125 -4.53 4.50 -7.60
N VAL A 126 -5.21 5.42 -6.91
CA VAL A 126 -6.58 5.81 -7.29
C VAL A 126 -6.64 6.27 -8.77
N PRO A 127 -7.76 6.01 -9.48
CA PRO A 127 -7.91 6.43 -10.88
C PRO A 127 -7.76 7.93 -11.06
N ALA A 128 -6.99 8.35 -12.07
CA ALA A 128 -7.02 9.75 -12.50
C ALA A 128 -8.34 10.04 -13.21
N VAL A 129 -9.03 11.11 -12.80
CA VAL A 129 -10.23 11.57 -13.51
C VAL A 129 -9.84 12.39 -14.75
N GLY A 130 -8.82 13.25 -14.62
CA GLY A 130 -8.22 14.03 -15.70
C GLY A 130 -7.05 14.90 -15.24
N TYR A 131 -6.31 15.48 -16.19
CA TYR A 131 -5.26 16.47 -15.98
C TYR A 131 -5.53 17.70 -16.85
N GLY A 132 -5.31 18.90 -16.32
CA GLY A 132 -5.55 20.13 -17.06
C GLY A 132 -5.70 21.36 -16.18
N ALA A 133 -6.19 22.44 -16.78
CA ALA A 133 -6.41 23.70 -16.09
C ALA A 133 -7.52 23.59 -15.04
N LEU A 134 -7.32 24.26 -13.90
CA LEU A 134 -8.24 24.26 -12.76
C LEU A 134 -9.68 24.60 -13.17
N ASN A 135 -9.85 25.63 -14.00
CA ASN A 135 -11.16 26.09 -14.44
C ASN A 135 -11.93 25.05 -15.27
N ARG A 136 -11.25 24.11 -15.92
CA ARG A 136 -11.88 22.99 -16.64
C ARG A 136 -12.18 21.82 -15.73
N LEU A 137 -11.24 21.48 -14.84
CA LEU A 137 -11.40 20.33 -13.95
C LEU A 137 -12.44 20.55 -12.85
N GLN A 138 -12.65 21.79 -12.41
CA GLN A 138 -13.70 22.13 -11.45
C GLN A 138 -15.13 22.02 -12.02
N GLU A 139 -15.27 22.01 -13.36
CA GLU A 139 -16.55 21.91 -14.07
C GLU A 139 -16.95 20.46 -14.38
N LEU A 140 -16.12 19.47 -14.02
CA LEU A 140 -16.43 18.06 -14.25
C LEU A 140 -17.66 17.62 -13.44
N SER A 141 -18.46 16.73 -14.02
CA SER A 141 -19.54 16.07 -13.26
C SER A 141 -18.96 15.33 -12.06
N CYS A 142 -19.52 15.57 -10.87
CA CYS A 142 -19.18 14.83 -9.66
C CYS A 142 -19.96 13.52 -9.50
N ALA A 143 -20.95 13.26 -10.36
CA ALA A 143 -21.67 11.99 -10.47
C ALA A 143 -21.22 11.24 -11.72
N PHE A 144 -20.50 10.15 -11.53
CA PHE A 144 -20.02 9.26 -12.58
C PHE A 144 -19.82 7.84 -12.01
N PRO A 145 -19.89 6.78 -12.83
CA PRO A 145 -19.59 5.42 -12.37
C PRO A 145 -18.17 5.34 -11.79
N THR A 146 -18.00 4.67 -10.64
CA THR A 146 -16.66 4.52 -10.06
C THR A 146 -15.72 3.81 -11.03
N ARG A 147 -14.50 4.31 -11.17
CA ARG A 147 -13.46 3.74 -12.05
C ARG A 147 -12.58 2.70 -11.34
N VAL A 148 -12.79 2.50 -10.04
CA VAL A 148 -11.94 1.62 -9.22
C VAL A 148 -12.11 0.13 -9.58
N PRO A 149 -13.32 -0.43 -9.78
CA PRO A 149 -13.47 -1.86 -10.11
C PRO A 149 -12.70 -2.28 -11.38
N ALA A 150 -12.65 -1.40 -12.38
CA ALA A 150 -11.92 -1.64 -13.62
C ALA A 150 -10.40 -1.80 -13.40
N LEU A 151 -9.83 -1.18 -12.36
CA LEU A 151 -8.41 -1.38 -12.00
C LEU A 151 -8.11 -2.83 -11.61
N PHE A 152 -9.12 -3.57 -11.16
CA PHE A 152 -9.02 -4.96 -10.72
C PHE A 152 -9.64 -5.94 -11.71
N GLY A 153 -10.00 -5.49 -12.92
CA GLY A 153 -10.62 -6.32 -13.95
C GLY A 153 -12.02 -6.83 -13.57
N LEU A 154 -12.72 -6.13 -12.68
CA LEU A 154 -14.06 -6.54 -12.22
C LEU A 154 -15.15 -6.08 -13.20
N PRO A 155 -16.25 -6.84 -13.34
CA PRO A 155 -17.39 -6.46 -14.16
C PRO A 155 -18.08 -5.21 -13.60
N GLU A 156 -18.78 -4.46 -14.44
CA GLU A 156 -19.51 -3.26 -13.99
C GLU A 156 -20.68 -3.61 -13.06
N LEU A 157 -20.97 -2.73 -12.11
CA LEU A 157 -22.18 -2.77 -11.29
C LEU A 157 -23.08 -1.60 -11.68
N ALA A 158 -24.36 -1.90 -11.94
CA ALA A 158 -25.37 -0.88 -12.17
C ALA A 158 -25.46 0.06 -10.95
N ASP A 159 -25.62 1.36 -11.22
CA ASP A 159 -25.77 2.42 -10.22
C ASP A 159 -24.63 2.53 -9.17
N ASN A 160 -23.45 1.99 -9.47
CA ASN A 160 -22.26 2.09 -8.61
C ASN A 160 -21.52 3.41 -8.87
N LEU A 161 -22.11 4.52 -8.44
CA LEU A 161 -21.58 5.86 -8.64
C LEU A 161 -20.44 6.19 -7.66
N ALA A 162 -19.42 6.90 -8.14
CA ALA A 162 -18.38 7.44 -7.30
C ALA A 162 -18.93 8.48 -6.33
N GLU A 163 -18.34 8.59 -5.13
CA GLU A 163 -18.64 9.65 -4.18
C GLU A 163 -18.37 11.06 -4.76
N GLY A 164 -17.36 11.16 -5.60
CA GLY A 164 -16.91 12.40 -6.21
C GLY A 164 -15.45 12.32 -6.64
N TYR A 165 -14.79 13.46 -6.70
CA TYR A 165 -13.37 13.56 -7.03
C TYR A 165 -12.63 14.58 -6.16
N VAL A 166 -11.30 14.46 -6.12
CA VAL A 166 -10.41 15.41 -5.45
C VAL A 166 -9.64 16.18 -6.51
N LEU A 167 -9.63 17.50 -6.38
CA LEU A 167 -8.89 18.42 -7.23
C LEU A 167 -7.71 18.99 -6.44
N LYS A 168 -6.49 18.82 -6.97
CA LYS A 168 -5.24 19.25 -6.32
C LYS A 168 -4.15 19.55 -7.37
N PRO A 169 -3.11 20.32 -7.03
CA PRO A 169 -1.94 20.49 -7.88
C PRO A 169 -1.31 19.14 -8.25
N ALA A 170 -0.95 19.00 -9.53
CA ALA A 170 -0.20 17.84 -10.02
C ALA A 170 1.30 17.95 -9.72
N GLY A 171 1.83 19.17 -9.59
CA GLY A 171 3.22 19.45 -9.22
C GLY A 171 3.48 19.36 -7.72
N GLU A 172 4.75 19.50 -7.36
CA GLU A 172 5.19 19.55 -5.97
C GLU A 172 4.64 20.77 -5.23
N TRP A 173 4.50 20.66 -3.92
CA TRP A 173 4.03 21.75 -3.07
C TRP A 173 4.75 21.74 -1.72
N GLN A 174 5.43 22.84 -1.40
CA GLN A 174 6.04 23.03 -0.08
C GLN A 174 4.99 23.59 0.89
N GLU A 175 4.73 22.86 1.99
CA GLU A 175 3.75 23.30 2.99
C GLU A 175 4.33 24.31 3.97
N ALA A 176 5.61 24.20 4.30
CA ALA A 176 6.36 25.15 5.11
C ALA A 176 7.75 25.39 4.48
N GLY A 177 8.04 26.63 4.08
CA GLY A 177 9.34 27.06 3.57
C GLY A 177 9.68 28.50 4.00
N PRO A 178 10.84 29.05 3.60
CA PRO A 178 11.30 30.39 4.00
C PRO A 178 10.33 31.54 3.66
N ALA A 179 9.43 31.32 2.69
CA ALA A 179 8.40 32.27 2.26
C ALA A 179 7.06 32.15 3.03
N GLY A 180 6.97 31.25 4.03
CA GLY A 180 5.81 31.05 4.90
C GLY A 180 5.07 29.73 4.68
N VAL A 181 4.03 29.49 5.50
CA VAL A 181 3.18 28.29 5.46
C VAL A 181 2.04 28.51 4.45
N GLY A 182 2.11 27.86 3.29
CA GLY A 182 1.05 27.86 2.30
C GLY A 182 0.20 26.60 2.43
N ARG A 183 -1.06 26.72 2.88
CA ARG A 183 -2.00 25.59 2.86
C ARG A 183 -2.10 25.05 1.43
N ARG A 184 -1.83 23.75 1.24
CA ARG A 184 -1.94 23.11 -0.06
C ARG A 184 -3.37 23.24 -0.61
N PRO A 185 -3.57 23.77 -1.83
CA PRO A 185 -4.89 23.99 -2.38
C PRO A 185 -5.49 22.65 -2.82
N VAL A 186 -6.32 22.06 -1.96
CA VAL A 186 -7.03 20.79 -2.23
C VAL A 186 -8.52 21.02 -2.06
N VAL A 187 -9.30 20.64 -3.09
CA VAL A 187 -10.77 20.75 -3.07
C VAL A 187 -11.37 19.36 -3.28
N LYS A 188 -12.37 19.03 -2.48
CA LYS A 188 -13.17 17.80 -2.65
C LYS A 188 -14.49 18.18 -3.29
N VAL A 189 -14.78 17.62 -4.46
CA VAL A 189 -16.05 17.83 -5.17
C VAL A 189 -16.85 16.54 -5.04
N LYS A 190 -17.91 16.56 -4.23
CA LYS A 190 -18.73 15.39 -3.91
C LYS A 190 -20.17 15.60 -4.35
N GLN A 191 -20.83 14.53 -4.76
CA GLN A 191 -22.26 14.59 -5.05
C GLN A 191 -23.09 14.76 -3.76
N LYS A 192 -24.16 15.55 -3.81
CA LYS A 192 -25.02 15.82 -2.63
C LYS A 192 -25.77 14.57 -2.15
N ALA A 193 -26.26 13.76 -3.09
CA ALA A 193 -27.00 12.53 -2.80
C ALA A 193 -26.20 11.51 -1.97
N PHE A 194 -24.87 11.64 -1.92
CA PHE A 194 -24.02 10.80 -1.08
C PHE A 194 -24.19 11.07 0.41
N ALA A 195 -24.52 12.30 0.79
CA ALA A 195 -24.62 12.71 2.19
C ALA A 195 -25.98 12.38 2.82
N GLU A 196 -26.96 11.97 2.02
CA GLU A 196 -28.38 11.87 2.41
C GLU A 196 -28.97 10.45 2.23
N ASP A 197 -28.14 9.47 1.83
CA ASP A 197 -28.61 8.15 1.42
C ASP A 197 -28.19 7.04 2.40
N GLU A 198 -29.17 6.33 2.94
CA GLU A 198 -29.01 5.27 3.95
C GLU A 198 -28.11 4.12 3.48
N ARG A 199 -27.89 3.95 2.16
CA ARG A 199 -26.97 2.95 1.60
C ARG A 199 -25.52 3.14 2.08
N PHE A 200 -25.15 4.34 2.52
CA PHE A 200 -23.80 4.66 3.01
C PHE A 200 -23.60 4.38 4.51
N ASP A 201 -24.68 4.12 5.26
CA ASP A 201 -24.66 3.90 6.72
C ASP A 201 -24.70 2.41 7.11
N GLY A 202 -24.51 1.51 6.15
CA GLY A 202 -24.58 0.06 6.36
C GLY A 202 -23.30 -0.59 6.89
N ALA A 203 -22.18 0.13 6.91
CA ALA A 203 -20.90 -0.40 7.40
C ALA A 203 -20.95 -0.60 8.93
N ARG A 204 -20.56 -1.79 9.40
CA ARG A 204 -20.53 -2.13 10.82
C ARG A 204 -19.10 -2.02 11.36
N PRO A 205 -18.93 -1.82 12.69
CA PRO A 205 -17.62 -1.92 13.30
C PRO A 205 -17.02 -3.31 13.03
N TYR A 206 -15.83 -3.33 12.43
CA TYR A 206 -15.13 -4.58 12.17
C TYR A 206 -14.69 -5.22 13.48
N LEU A 207 -15.08 -6.48 13.69
CA LEU A 207 -14.67 -7.27 14.85
C LEU A 207 -13.57 -8.24 14.43
N ALA A 208 -12.34 -7.96 14.88
CA ALA A 208 -11.22 -8.84 14.62
C ALA A 208 -11.43 -10.23 15.25
N PRO A 209 -11.14 -11.34 14.54
CA PRO A 209 -11.11 -12.66 15.14
C PRO A 209 -10.11 -12.72 16.30
N PRO A 210 -10.33 -13.58 17.33
CA PRO A 210 -9.40 -13.70 18.46
C PRO A 210 -7.96 -14.02 18.06
N GLN A 211 -7.79 -14.79 16.99
CA GLN A 211 -6.50 -15.15 16.42
C GLN A 211 -5.89 -14.07 15.51
N GLY A 212 -6.56 -12.94 15.32
CA GLY A 212 -6.21 -11.90 14.35
C GLY A 212 -6.81 -12.14 12.97
N ALA A 213 -6.96 -11.07 12.18
CA ALA A 213 -7.61 -11.15 10.87
C ALA A 213 -6.76 -11.94 9.86
N ALA A 214 -5.44 -11.95 10.01
CA ALA A 214 -4.53 -12.77 9.22
C ALA A 214 -4.36 -14.21 9.77
N GLY A 215 -5.08 -14.59 10.84
CA GLY A 215 -4.90 -15.87 11.52
C GLY A 215 -3.70 -15.94 12.46
N VAL A 216 -3.00 -14.81 12.63
CA VAL A 216 -1.95 -14.59 13.64
C VAL A 216 -2.16 -13.22 14.30
N PRO A 217 -1.67 -13.01 15.54
CA PRO A 217 -1.75 -11.71 16.20
C PRO A 217 -1.14 -10.58 15.35
N ALA A 218 -1.84 -9.46 15.23
CA ALA A 218 -1.38 -8.30 14.45
C ALA A 218 0.04 -7.85 14.78
N TRP A 219 0.40 -7.75 16.07
CA TRP A 219 1.74 -7.32 16.45
C TRP A 219 2.83 -8.25 15.91
N LEU A 220 2.62 -9.56 15.96
CA LEU A 220 3.58 -10.54 15.47
C LEU A 220 3.76 -10.38 13.96
N LEU A 221 2.66 -10.13 13.24
CA LEU A 221 2.71 -9.90 11.81
C LEU A 221 3.40 -8.58 11.44
N VAL A 222 3.22 -7.53 12.23
CA VAL A 222 3.92 -6.24 12.03
C VAL A 222 5.42 -6.42 12.21
N GLN A 223 5.84 -7.04 13.32
CA GLN A 223 7.24 -7.32 13.61
C GLN A 223 7.87 -8.20 12.52
N ALA A 224 7.18 -9.26 12.10
CA ALA A 224 7.64 -10.12 11.03
C ALA A 224 7.72 -9.42 9.66
N SER A 225 6.76 -8.53 9.37
CA SER A 225 6.78 -7.74 8.13
C SER A 225 7.92 -6.73 8.11
N ALA A 226 8.37 -6.22 9.27
CA ALA A 226 9.53 -5.33 9.37
C ALA A 226 10.85 -6.03 9.02
N LEU A 227 10.92 -7.35 9.16
CA LEU A 227 12.09 -8.16 8.78
C LEU A 227 12.17 -8.41 7.27
N LEU A 228 11.12 -8.12 6.51
CA LEU A 228 11.07 -8.27 5.04
C LEU A 228 11.81 -7.14 4.33
N THR A 229 13.15 -7.20 4.35
CA THR A 229 14.02 -6.16 3.80
C THR A 229 14.73 -6.59 2.51
N PRO A 230 15.13 -5.63 1.64
CA PRO A 230 15.96 -5.92 0.47
C PRO A 230 17.28 -6.63 0.84
N ALA A 231 17.87 -6.29 1.98
CA ALA A 231 19.09 -6.94 2.48
C ALA A 231 18.85 -8.43 2.75
N ARG A 232 17.70 -8.79 3.33
CA ARG A 232 17.35 -10.19 3.58
C ARG A 232 17.12 -10.96 2.27
N ALA A 233 16.46 -10.36 1.29
CA ALA A 233 16.32 -10.96 -0.03
C ALA A 233 17.68 -11.21 -0.71
N ALA A 234 18.58 -10.22 -0.65
CA ALA A 234 19.94 -10.36 -1.16
C ALA A 234 20.74 -11.45 -0.43
N ALA A 235 20.58 -11.59 0.88
CA ALA A 235 21.21 -12.65 1.68
C ALA A 235 20.71 -14.04 1.26
N ALA A 236 19.40 -14.22 1.09
CA ALA A 236 18.81 -15.46 0.59
C ALA A 236 19.34 -15.82 -0.81
N VAL A 237 19.40 -14.85 -1.73
CA VAL A 237 19.97 -15.06 -3.07
C VAL A 237 21.47 -15.37 -3.01
N SER A 238 22.22 -14.73 -2.12
CA SER A 238 23.65 -15.01 -1.92
C SER A 238 23.88 -16.46 -1.46
N LYS A 239 23.04 -16.94 -0.53
CA LYS A 239 23.09 -18.31 -0.01
C LYS A 239 22.72 -19.37 -1.06
N LEU A 240 21.66 -19.13 -1.83
CA LEU A 240 21.12 -20.11 -2.78
C LEU A 240 21.77 -20.02 -4.18
N GLY A 241 22.30 -18.85 -4.51
CA GLY A 241 22.92 -18.55 -5.80
C GLY A 241 22.10 -17.57 -6.66
N PRO A 242 22.75 -16.85 -7.60
CA PRO A 242 22.13 -15.74 -8.36
C PRO A 242 21.06 -16.15 -9.37
N HIS A 243 20.97 -17.44 -9.69
CA HIS A 243 20.00 -18.00 -10.64
C HIS A 243 18.84 -18.73 -9.95
N THR A 244 18.75 -18.62 -8.63
CA THR A 244 17.71 -19.27 -7.83
C THR A 244 16.31 -18.77 -8.23
N PRO A 245 15.34 -19.68 -8.43
CA PRO A 245 13.95 -19.31 -8.68
C PRO A 245 13.34 -18.49 -7.54
N VAL A 246 12.38 -17.62 -7.87
CA VAL A 246 11.69 -16.74 -6.90
C VAL A 246 11.08 -17.56 -5.76
N ASP A 247 10.46 -18.71 -6.05
CA ASP A 247 9.82 -19.54 -5.03
C ASP A 247 10.81 -20.07 -3.99
N ALA A 248 12.01 -20.47 -4.40
CA ALA A 248 13.05 -20.93 -3.48
C ALA A 248 13.63 -19.78 -2.62
N VAL A 249 13.74 -18.58 -3.20
CA VAL A 249 14.10 -17.37 -2.44
C VAL A 249 13.00 -17.04 -1.43
N MET A 250 11.72 -17.18 -1.80
CA MET A 250 10.60 -16.97 -0.89
C MET A 250 10.61 -17.94 0.28
N GLU A 251 10.85 -19.23 0.03
CA GLU A 251 10.93 -20.25 1.07
C GLU A 251 12.06 -19.95 2.05
N GLU A 252 13.23 -19.53 1.54
CA GLU A 252 14.37 -19.19 2.38
C GLU A 252 14.13 -17.94 3.22
N ILE A 253 13.58 -16.87 2.64
CA ILE A 253 13.22 -15.65 3.40
C ILE A 253 12.18 -15.99 4.47
N THR A 254 11.17 -16.79 4.13
CA THR A 254 10.12 -17.17 5.08
C THR A 254 10.73 -17.94 6.25
N ARG A 255 11.57 -18.94 5.96
CA ARG A 255 12.26 -19.74 6.98
C ARG A 255 13.09 -18.85 7.90
N ASP A 256 13.98 -18.04 7.32
CA ASP A 256 14.90 -17.14 8.01
C ASP A 256 14.15 -16.16 8.95
N VAL A 257 13.07 -15.54 8.47
CA VAL A 257 12.23 -14.64 9.30
C VAL A 257 11.54 -15.41 10.44
N THR A 258 10.96 -16.57 10.15
CA THR A 258 10.25 -17.35 11.18
C THR A 258 11.19 -17.95 12.23
N GLU A 259 12.39 -18.37 11.84
CA GLU A 259 13.43 -18.87 12.74
C GLU A 259 13.93 -17.74 13.65
N GLU A 260 14.27 -16.57 13.09
CA GLU A 260 14.73 -15.40 13.85
C GLU A 260 13.69 -14.96 14.89
N LEU A 261 12.41 -14.89 14.51
CA LEU A 261 11.34 -14.53 15.46
C LEU A 261 11.09 -15.60 16.51
N SER A 262 11.11 -16.87 16.12
CA SER A 262 10.96 -17.98 17.08
C SER A 262 12.06 -17.92 18.13
N GLU A 263 13.32 -17.74 17.71
CA GLU A 263 14.46 -17.60 18.62
C GLU A 263 14.33 -16.38 19.52
N ALA A 264 14.00 -15.21 18.95
CA ALA A 264 13.83 -13.96 19.70
C ALA A 264 12.72 -14.03 20.77
N LEU A 265 11.69 -14.85 20.55
CA LEU A 265 10.58 -15.05 21.48
C LEU A 265 10.78 -16.24 22.44
N GLY A 266 11.93 -16.91 22.41
CA GLY A 266 12.23 -18.05 23.28
C GLY A 266 11.55 -19.36 22.85
N GLY A 267 11.19 -19.46 21.57
CA GLY A 267 10.47 -20.57 20.96
C GLY A 267 9.00 -20.24 20.68
N MET A 268 8.51 -20.63 19.51
CA MET A 268 7.11 -20.53 19.13
C MET A 268 6.51 -21.91 18.87
N GLU A 269 5.19 -22.04 19.10
CA GLU A 269 4.47 -23.25 18.71
C GLU A 269 4.51 -23.43 17.19
N GLU A 270 4.73 -24.67 16.75
CA GLU A 270 4.79 -25.06 15.34
C GLU A 270 3.53 -24.66 14.55
N THR A 271 2.34 -24.66 15.17
CA THR A 271 1.10 -24.22 14.52
C THR A 271 1.11 -22.72 14.23
N LEU A 272 1.59 -21.91 15.18
CA LEU A 272 1.73 -20.47 15.05
C LEU A 272 2.81 -20.10 14.02
N LEU A 273 3.93 -20.84 14.00
CA LEU A 273 4.98 -20.67 12.99
C LEU A 273 4.45 -20.92 11.57
N ARG A 274 3.70 -22.00 11.38
CA ARG A 274 3.05 -22.30 10.09
C ARG A 274 2.04 -21.22 9.69
N ALA A 275 1.23 -20.75 10.63
CA ALA A 275 0.27 -19.67 10.38
C ALA A 275 0.98 -18.36 10.01
N LEU A 276 2.07 -18.01 10.70
CA LEU A 276 2.87 -16.82 10.43
C LEU A 276 3.52 -16.90 9.04
N GLY A 277 4.16 -18.02 8.70
CA GLY A 277 4.74 -18.24 7.38
C GLY A 277 3.70 -18.14 6.26
N HIS A 278 2.48 -18.66 6.49
CA HIS A 278 1.38 -18.50 5.54
C HIS A 278 0.94 -17.03 5.39
N ALA A 279 0.77 -16.31 6.50
CA ALA A 279 0.37 -14.91 6.52
C ALA A 279 1.41 -13.99 5.85
N LEU A 280 2.70 -14.29 5.98
CA LEU A 280 3.80 -13.52 5.37
C LEU A 280 3.97 -13.76 3.87
N ARG A 281 3.52 -14.92 3.37
CA ARG A 281 3.80 -15.37 2.00
C ARG A 281 3.52 -14.31 0.92
N PRO A 282 2.43 -13.53 0.96
CA PRO A 282 2.20 -12.47 -0.02
C PRO A 282 3.27 -11.37 0.02
N GLY A 283 3.70 -10.92 1.20
CA GLY A 283 4.76 -9.91 1.36
C GLY A 283 6.12 -10.44 0.92
N VAL A 284 6.46 -11.67 1.34
CA VAL A 284 7.70 -12.36 0.92
C VAL A 284 7.77 -12.52 -0.60
N ARG A 285 6.64 -12.87 -1.23
CA ARG A 285 6.54 -12.94 -2.69
C ARG A 285 6.85 -11.62 -3.36
N SER A 286 6.26 -10.53 -2.88
CA SER A 286 6.54 -9.19 -3.41
C SER A 286 8.02 -8.84 -3.27
N LEU A 287 8.61 -9.09 -2.10
CA LEU A 287 10.02 -8.81 -1.85
C LEU A 287 10.95 -9.61 -2.79
N ALA A 288 10.72 -10.91 -2.93
CA ALA A 288 11.52 -11.76 -3.81
C ALA A 288 11.35 -11.39 -5.30
N ALA A 289 10.14 -10.99 -5.71
CA ALA A 289 9.88 -10.50 -7.06
C ALA A 289 10.60 -9.19 -7.35
N PHE A 290 10.60 -8.25 -6.39
CA PHE A 290 11.32 -6.99 -6.50
C PHE A 290 12.83 -7.18 -6.61
N ASP A 291 13.41 -8.03 -5.75
CA ASP A 291 14.82 -8.39 -5.86
C ASP A 291 15.17 -8.99 -7.24
N ALA A 292 14.34 -9.92 -7.75
CA ALA A 292 14.55 -10.52 -9.06
C ALA A 292 14.49 -9.48 -10.19
N GLN A 293 13.54 -8.54 -10.12
CA GLN A 293 13.41 -7.44 -11.07
C GLN A 293 14.62 -6.52 -11.05
N ASP A 294 15.13 -6.17 -9.86
CA ASP A 294 16.26 -5.25 -9.70
C ASP A 294 17.56 -5.88 -10.22
N ARG A 295 17.77 -7.17 -9.95
CA ARG A 295 18.88 -7.96 -10.51
C ARG A 295 18.82 -8.04 -12.03
N TYR A 296 17.64 -8.29 -12.58
CA TYR A 296 17.45 -8.33 -14.03
C TYR A 296 17.79 -6.98 -14.68
N THR A 297 17.28 -5.88 -14.10
CA THR A 297 17.50 -4.52 -14.60
C THR A 297 18.99 -4.14 -14.55
N SER A 298 19.68 -4.45 -13.46
CA SER A 298 21.11 -4.19 -13.29
C SER A 298 21.97 -4.98 -14.28
N ARG A 299 21.60 -6.22 -14.60
CA ARG A 299 22.28 -7.05 -15.60
C ARG A 299 22.14 -6.47 -17.00
N ILE A 300 20.94 -6.00 -17.38
CA ILE A 300 20.72 -5.33 -18.66
C ILE A 300 21.58 -4.08 -18.76
N ALA A 301 21.55 -3.21 -17.74
CA ALA A 301 22.31 -1.96 -17.73
C ALA A 301 23.83 -2.21 -17.91
N ARG A 302 24.37 -3.25 -17.28
CA ARG A 302 25.79 -3.66 -17.45
C ARG A 302 26.08 -4.19 -18.86
N SER A 303 25.19 -4.99 -19.43
CA SER A 303 25.38 -5.54 -20.79
C SER A 303 25.29 -4.48 -21.89
N GLY A 304 24.43 -3.47 -21.72
CA GLY A 304 24.29 -2.35 -22.65
C GLY A 304 25.52 -1.44 -22.66
N ARG A 305 26.15 -1.19 -21.50
CA ARG A 305 27.40 -0.41 -21.41
C ARG A 305 28.60 -1.12 -22.06
N ASN A 306 28.62 -2.45 -22.08
CA ASN A 306 29.72 -3.22 -22.70
C ASN A 306 29.60 -3.38 -24.23
N ARG A 307 28.44 -3.09 -24.84
CA ARG A 307 28.24 -3.14 -26.30
C ARG A 307 28.39 -1.78 -27.01
N GLY A 308 28.58 -0.70 -26.25
CA GLY A 308 28.79 0.66 -26.75
C GLY A 308 30.24 1.14 -26.65
N ARG A 309 31.20 0.22 -26.49
CA ARG A 309 32.64 0.49 -26.55
C ARG A 309 33.26 -0.24 -27.72
#